data_AF-A0A0C2SSE7-F1
#
_entry.id   AF-A0A0C2SSE7-F1
#
_cell.length_a   1.000
_cell.length_b   1.000
_cell.length_c   1.000
_cell.angle_alpha   90.00
_cell.angle_beta   90.00
_cell.angle_gamma   90.00
#
_symmetry.space_group_name_H-M   'P 1'
#
loop_
_entity.id
_entity.type
_entity.pdbx_description
1 polymer ?
#
loop_
_entity_poly.entity_id
_entity_poly.type
_entity_poly.pdbx_seq_one_letter_code
_entity_poly.pdbx_strand_id
1 'polypeptide(L)'
;DELAVYLATGIEEINDPIAWWHQRRSAFPRLSRMALDYLTIPATSVDVERLFSRGCILLSHLRNCMSGQTTRALLCLGDWSLLSLVKDEDVKKV
;
A
#
# COMPACT_ATOMS: atom_id res chain seq x y z
N ASP A 1 -5.79 -26.22 15.46
CA ASP A 1 -6.48 -25.18 14.67
C ASP A 1 -5.86 -23.84 15.03
N GLU A 2 -5.33 -23.10 14.05
CA GLU A 2 -4.57 -21.85 14.29
C GLU A 2 -5.45 -20.78 14.96
N LEU A 3 -6.72 -20.71 14.55
CA LEU A 3 -7.68 -19.74 15.08
C LEU A 3 -7.99 -20.01 16.55
N ALA A 4 -8.22 -21.27 16.92
CA ALA A 4 -8.46 -21.64 18.31
C ALA A 4 -7.28 -21.30 19.24
N VAL A 5 -6.04 -21.47 18.76
CA VAL A 5 -4.84 -21.10 19.52
C VAL A 5 -4.74 -19.58 19.68
N TYR A 6 -4.96 -18.82 18.60
CA TYR A 6 -4.95 -17.35 18.65
C TYR A 6 -6.01 -16.81 19.63
N LEU A 7 -7.25 -17.32 19.55
CA LEU A 7 -8.35 -16.91 20.44
C LEU A 7 -8.13 -17.32 21.92
N ALA A 8 -7.33 -18.34 22.18
CA ALA A 8 -6.94 -18.74 23.52
C ALA A 8 -5.73 -17.96 24.06
N THR A 9 -5.05 -17.17 23.22
CA THR A 9 -3.90 -16.36 23.62
C THR A 9 -4.39 -15.12 24.38
N GLY A 10 -3.63 -14.64 25.35
CA GLY A 10 -3.97 -13.41 26.07
C GLY A 10 -4.03 -12.19 25.14
N ILE A 11 -4.89 -11.22 25.47
CA ILE A 11 -4.98 -9.96 24.73
C ILE A 11 -3.70 -9.15 24.99
N GLU A 12 -2.95 -8.89 23.94
CA GLU A 12 -1.78 -7.99 23.96
C GLU A 12 -2.20 -6.61 23.42
N GLU A 13 -1.80 -5.53 24.09
CA GLU A 13 -1.86 -4.19 23.48
C GLU A 13 -0.75 -4.05 22.45
N ILE A 14 -1.13 -3.77 21.20
CA ILE A 14 -0.23 -3.75 20.05
C ILE A 14 -0.38 -2.39 19.35
N ASN A 15 0.74 -1.67 19.19
CA ASN A 15 0.77 -0.40 18.44
C ASN A 15 0.78 -0.60 16.92
N ASP A 16 1.44 -1.65 16.42
CA ASP A 16 1.51 -1.98 15.00
C ASP A 16 1.03 -3.43 14.75
N PRO A 17 -0.25 -3.61 14.38
CA PRO A 17 -0.81 -4.92 14.08
C PRO A 17 -0.14 -5.60 12.88
N ILE A 18 0.31 -4.85 11.88
CA ILE A 18 0.91 -5.39 10.66
C ILE A 18 2.28 -5.98 10.99
N ALA A 19 3.12 -5.24 11.71
CA ALA A 19 4.41 -5.74 12.17
C ALA A 19 4.27 -6.97 13.08
N TRP A 20 3.27 -6.96 13.96
CA TRP A 20 2.99 -8.08 14.87
C TRP A 20 2.63 -9.36 14.11
N TRP A 21 1.74 -9.28 13.11
CA TRP A 21 1.38 -10.43 12.27
C TRP A 21 2.55 -10.88 11.40
N HIS A 22 3.38 -9.96 10.92
CA HIS A 22 4.60 -10.28 10.18
C HIS A 22 5.57 -11.13 10.98
N GLN A 23 5.81 -10.78 12.25
CA GLN A 23 6.72 -11.52 13.13
C GLN A 23 6.19 -12.93 13.46
N ARG A 24 4.87 -13.11 13.49
CA ARG A 24 4.21 -14.36 13.87
C ARG A 24 3.77 -15.23 12.68
N ARG A 25 4.21 -14.92 11.46
CA ARG A 25 3.93 -15.71 10.25
C ARG A 25 4.37 -17.17 10.36
N SER A 26 5.44 -17.46 11.09
CA SER A 26 5.92 -18.83 11.31
C SER A 26 4.99 -19.63 12.24
N ALA A 27 4.40 -18.98 13.25
CA ALA A 27 3.48 -19.60 14.20
C ALA A 27 2.07 -19.77 13.63
N PHE A 28 1.64 -18.83 12.77
CA PHE A 28 0.29 -18.78 12.19
C PHE A 28 0.34 -18.59 10.67
N PRO A 29 0.82 -19.58 9.89
CA PRO A 29 1.09 -19.40 8.46
C PRO A 29 -0.16 -19.11 7.63
N ARG A 30 -1.34 -19.61 8.01
CA ARG A 30 -2.59 -19.35 7.28
C ARG A 30 -3.31 -18.13 7.82
N LEU A 31 -3.41 -18.02 9.14
CA LEU A 31 -4.13 -16.94 9.80
C LEU A 31 -3.43 -15.58 9.61
N SER A 32 -2.09 -15.55 9.65
CA SER A 32 -1.33 -14.32 9.40
C SER A 32 -1.54 -13.76 8.00
N ARG A 33 -1.69 -14.62 6.98
CA ARG A 33 -1.99 -14.19 5.62
C ARG A 33 -3.34 -13.50 5.56
N MET A 34 -4.38 -14.15 6.08
CA MET A 34 -5.73 -13.56 6.14
C MET A 34 -5.73 -12.25 6.92
N ALA A 35 -5.12 -12.21 8.11
CA ALA A 35 -5.10 -11.01 8.94
C ALA A 35 -4.41 -9.83 8.24
N LEU A 36 -3.28 -10.08 7.57
CA LEU A 36 -2.58 -9.05 6.81
C LEU A 36 -3.39 -8.58 5.59
N ASP A 37 -4.08 -9.48 4.91
CA ASP A 37 -4.96 -9.12 3.79
C ASP A 37 -6.09 -8.17 4.24
N TYR A 38 -6.62 -8.34 5.47
CA TYR A 38 -7.64 -7.45 6.03
C TYR A 38 -7.05 -6.13 6.56
N LEU A 39 -5.94 -6.20 7.29
CA LEU A 39 -5.34 -5.03 7.95
C LEU A 39 -4.69 -4.04 6.97
N THR A 40 -4.35 -4.49 5.77
CA THR A 40 -3.77 -3.63 4.73
C THR A 40 -4.82 -2.92 3.87
N ILE A 41 -6.11 -3.23 4.06
CA ILE A 41 -7.20 -2.53 3.35
C ILE A 41 -7.30 -1.11 3.92
N PRO A 42 -7.18 -0.07 3.08
CA PRO A 42 -7.38 1.29 3.53
C PRO A 42 -8.81 1.48 4.02
N ALA A 43 -8.99 2.14 5.17
CA ALA A 43 -10.29 2.34 5.78
C ALA A 43 -11.23 3.22 4.93
N THR A 44 -10.67 4.05 4.04
CA THR A 44 -11.44 4.99 3.21
C THR A 44 -10.82 5.14 1.82
N SER A 45 -11.60 5.66 0.86
CA SER A 45 -11.13 6.02 -0.48
C SER A 45 -10.28 7.29 -0.52
N VAL A 46 -10.01 7.94 0.62
CA VAL A 46 -9.36 9.26 0.70
C VAL A 46 -7.98 9.27 0.03
N ASP A 47 -7.21 8.19 0.18
CA ASP A 47 -5.87 8.11 -0.44
C ASP A 47 -5.96 8.07 -1.97
N VAL A 48 -6.95 7.34 -2.49
CA VAL A 48 -7.22 7.26 -3.93
C VAL A 48 -7.73 8.61 -4.45
N GLU A 49 -8.61 9.27 -3.71
CA GLU A 49 -9.12 10.61 -4.05
C GLU A 49 -8.00 11.67 -4.04
N ARG A 50 -7.08 11.61 -3.07
CA ARG A 50 -5.89 12.47 -3.03
C ARG A 50 -4.98 12.21 -4.23
N LEU A 51 -4.76 10.94 -4.60
CA LEU A 51 -3.98 10.58 -5.77
C LEU A 51 -4.61 11.15 -7.05
N PHE A 52 -5.93 11.02 -7.23
CA PHE A 52 -6.62 11.58 -8.39
C PHE A 52 -6.68 13.11 -8.39
N SER A 53 -6.80 13.75 -7.22
CA SER A 53 -6.77 15.21 -7.10
C SER A 53 -5.41 15.78 -7.52
N ARG A 54 -4.32 15.19 -7.02
CA ARG A 54 -2.94 15.51 -7.46
C ARG A 54 -2.75 15.19 -8.94
N GLY A 55 -3.28 14.05 -9.38
CA GLY A 55 -3.23 13.59 -10.76
C GLY A 55 -3.98 14.50 -11.73
N CYS A 56 -5.08 15.12 -11.32
CA CYS A 56 -5.82 16.09 -12.11
C CYS A 56 -4.97 17.32 -12.48
N ILE A 57 -4.03 17.74 -11.64
CA ILE A 57 -3.09 18.82 -11.96
C ILE A 57 -2.12 18.35 -13.06
N LEU A 58 -1.60 17.13 -12.93
CA LEU A 58 -0.72 16.48 -13.90
C LEU A 58 -1.41 16.26 -15.26
N LEU A 59 -2.68 15.84 -15.23
CA LEU A 59 -3.53 15.57 -16.39
C LEU A 59 -4.07 16.83 -17.08
N SER A 60 -4.33 17.90 -16.32
CA SER A 60 -4.85 19.15 -16.87
C SER A 60 -3.76 19.97 -17.58
N HIS A 61 -2.53 19.99 -17.06
CA HIS A 61 -1.41 20.70 -17.68
C HIS A 61 -0.75 19.97 -18.86
N LEU A 62 -0.82 18.63 -18.92
CA LEU A 62 -0.21 17.81 -19.98
C LEU A 62 -1.20 17.31 -21.05
N ARG A 63 -2.27 18.07 -21.37
CA ARG A 63 -3.31 17.72 -22.37
C ARG A 63 -2.78 17.64 -23.83
N ASN A 64 -1.80 16.79 -24.10
CA ASN A 64 -1.36 16.37 -25.42
C ASN A 64 -1.53 14.85 -25.53
N CYS A 65 -2.76 14.39 -25.77
CA CYS A 65 -3.06 13.02 -26.24
C CYS A 65 -2.36 11.85 -25.51
N MET A 66 -2.12 11.93 -24.20
CA MET A 66 -1.51 10.83 -23.47
C MET A 66 -2.49 9.67 -23.33
N SER A 67 -1.99 8.45 -23.55
CA SER A 67 -2.78 7.24 -23.32
C SER A 67 -3.08 7.06 -21.83
N GLY A 68 -4.20 6.40 -21.50
CA GLY A 68 -4.53 6.05 -20.11
C GLY A 68 -3.43 5.23 -19.42
N GLN A 69 -2.65 4.46 -20.18
CA GLN A 69 -1.51 3.71 -19.67
C GLN A 69 -0.38 4.64 -19.23
N THR A 70 -0.06 5.65 -20.04
CA THR A 70 0.95 6.67 -19.73
C THR A 70 0.55 7.48 -18.50
N THR A 71 -0.72 7.89 -18.42
CA THR A 71 -1.27 8.56 -17.24
C THR A 71 -1.10 7.72 -15.98
N ARG A 72 -1.48 6.43 -16.02
CA ARG A 72 -1.34 5.53 -14.87
C ARG A 72 0.13 5.41 -14.44
N ALA A 73 1.04 5.23 -15.39
CA ALA A 73 2.46 5.11 -15.09
C ALA A 73 3.01 6.37 -14.42
N LEU A 74 2.64 7.56 -14.90
CA LEU A 74 3.05 8.83 -14.29
C LEU A 74 2.50 9.02 -12.88
N LEU A 75 1.23 8.67 -12.64
CA LEU A 75 0.62 8.75 -11.32
C LEU A 75 1.30 7.79 -10.32
N CYS A 76 1.51 6.54 -10.72
CA CYS A 76 2.22 5.56 -9.89
C CYS A 76 3.66 6.00 -9.61
N LEU A 77 4.39 6.46 -10.64
CA LEU A 77 5.78 6.90 -10.48
C LEU A 77 5.89 8.09 -9.53
N GLY A 78 5.00 9.08 -9.66
CA GLY A 78 4.96 10.24 -8.77
C GLY A 78 4.68 9.85 -7.32
N ASP A 79 3.70 8.97 -7.09
CA ASP A 79 3.35 8.52 -5.74
C ASP A 79 4.46 7.67 -5.11
N TRP A 80 5.03 6.72 -5.87
CA TRP A 80 6.15 5.89 -5.40
C TRP A 80 7.41 6.69 -5.12
N SER A 81 7.68 7.74 -5.91
CA SER A 81 8.79 8.67 -5.63
C SER A 81 8.57 9.40 -4.30
N LEU A 82 7.36 9.90 -4.02
CA LEU A 82 7.05 10.54 -2.73
C LEU A 82 7.18 9.57 -1.55
N LEU A 83 6.85 8.30 -1.75
CA LEU A 83 7.04 7.24 -0.76
C LEU A 83 8.49 6.77 -0.64
N SER A 84 9.43 7.39 -1.38
CA SER A 84 10.85 6.99 -1.44
C SER A 84 11.05 5.53 -1.88
N LEU A 85 10.08 4.97 -2.62
CA LEU A 85 10.14 3.62 -3.17
C LEU A 85 10.93 3.57 -4.49
N VAL A 86 11.15 4.74 -5.12
CA VAL A 86 11.97 4.90 -6.33
C VAL A 86 13.17 5.76 -5.98
N LYS A 87 14.37 5.29 -6.33
CA LYS A 87 15.60 6.07 -6.15
C LYS A 87 15.73 7.05 -7.31
N ASP A 88 16.10 8.29 -7.02
CA ASP A 88 16.31 9.33 -8.05
C ASP A 88 17.38 8.93 -9.09
N GLU A 89 18.31 8.06 -8.71
CA GLU A 89 19.32 7.49 -9.61
C GLU A 89 18.71 6.63 -10.72
N ASP A 90 17.61 5.93 -10.44
CA ASP A 90 16.95 5.05 -11.40
C ASP A 90 16.10 5.86 -12.39
N VAL A 91 15.56 7.00 -11.96
CA VAL A 91 14.80 7.92 -12.83
C VAL A 91 15.73 8.67 -13.79
N LYS A 92 16.95 9.02 -13.35
CA LYS A 92 17.93 9.76 -14.17
C LYS A 92 18.64 8.90 -15.23
N LYS A 93 18.53 7.57 -15.15
CA LYS A 93 19.15 6.62 -16.11
C LYS A 93 18.26 6.34 -17.33
N VAL A 94 16.99 6.74 -17.30
CA VAL A 94 16.03 6.63 -18.40
C VAL A 94 16.09 7.88 -19.26
#